data_AF-A0A852SVC2-F1
#
_entry.id   AF-A0A852SVC2-F1
#
_cell.length_a   1.000
_cell.length_b   1.000
_cell.length_c   1.000
_cell.angle_alpha   90.00
_cell.angle_beta   90.00
_cell.angle_gamma   90.00
#
_symmetry.space_group_name_H-M   'P 1'
#
loop_
_entity.id
_entity.type
_entity.pdbx_description
1 polymer ?
#
loop_
_entity_poly.entity_id
_entity_poly.type
_entity_poly.pdbx_seq_one_letter_code
_entity_poly.pdbx_strand_id
1 'polypeptide(L)'
;MTLLADTDLDVDAALSFRFAPAVQDRLAAFRGRCTVVRLATLDNEVLGVPRWYTLQEAWAEPGSATAASWSGNPVVAVGPSDDPELVLATGTPVVVVGADNAAARWTRQVVDAVRATCRSVLVVDMGGRPDPSYADIATYGFDRRHGAALLGLLTGR
;
A
#
# COMPACT_ATOMS: atom_id res chain seq x y z
N MET A 1 -16.81 14.05 -35.55
CA MET A 1 -15.70 14.81 -34.95
C MET A 1 -15.48 14.24 -33.56
N THR A 2 -14.60 13.24 -33.48
CA THR A 2 -14.38 12.42 -32.28
C THR A 2 -13.37 13.14 -31.41
N LEU A 3 -13.81 13.66 -30.26
CA LEU A 3 -12.89 14.06 -29.19
C LEU A 3 -12.31 12.78 -28.58
N LEU A 4 -11.05 12.48 -28.92
CA LEU A 4 -10.27 11.50 -28.19
C LEU A 4 -9.81 12.15 -26.87
N ALA A 5 -10.03 11.41 -25.79
CA ALA A 5 -9.77 11.80 -24.42
C ALA A 5 -8.27 12.08 -24.20
N ASP A 6 -7.95 13.33 -23.88
CA ASP A 6 -6.63 13.81 -23.48
C ASP A 6 -6.50 13.76 -21.94
N THR A 7 -6.87 12.63 -21.33
CA THR A 7 -7.07 12.54 -19.86
C THR A 7 -6.01 11.71 -19.12
N ASP A 8 -4.99 11.19 -19.80
CA ASP A 8 -4.02 10.26 -19.19
C ASP A 8 -2.64 10.86 -18.86
N LEU A 9 -2.40 12.16 -19.10
CA LEU A 9 -1.03 12.74 -19.01
C LEU A 9 -0.74 13.64 -17.79
N ASP A 10 -1.67 13.81 -16.84
CA ASP A 10 -1.47 14.74 -15.70
C ASP A 10 -1.68 14.12 -14.30
N VAL A 11 -1.61 12.79 -14.19
CA VAL A 11 -1.65 12.11 -12.89
C VAL A 11 -0.25 12.05 -12.24
N ASP A 12 0.80 12.05 -13.07
CA ASP A 12 2.22 11.93 -12.66
C ASP A 12 2.84 13.21 -12.09
N ALA A 13 2.26 14.39 -12.32
CA ALA A 13 2.98 15.65 -12.10
C ALA A 13 2.99 16.18 -10.65
N ALA A 14 2.29 15.58 -9.67
CA ALA A 14 2.16 16.20 -8.34
C ALA A 14 2.14 15.28 -7.10
N LEU A 15 2.21 13.95 -7.25
CA LEU A 15 2.32 13.06 -6.09
C LEU A 15 3.79 12.70 -5.86
N SER A 16 4.44 13.44 -4.96
CA SER A 16 5.83 13.22 -4.59
C SER A 16 5.95 12.07 -3.59
N PHE A 17 5.78 10.83 -4.07
CA PHE A 17 6.14 9.68 -3.25
C PHE A 17 7.63 9.75 -2.91
N ARG A 18 7.97 9.44 -1.66
CA ARG A 18 9.36 9.22 -1.26
C ARG A 18 9.64 7.73 -1.22
N PHE A 19 10.82 7.39 -1.69
CA PHE A 19 11.30 6.02 -1.79
C PHE A 19 12.50 5.81 -0.87
N ALA A 20 12.52 4.70 -0.14
CA ALA A 20 13.71 4.24 0.55
C ALA A 20 14.81 3.82 -0.45
N PRO A 21 16.08 3.83 -0.05
CA PRO A 21 17.17 3.31 -0.89
C PRO A 21 16.88 1.87 -1.36
N ALA A 22 17.28 1.55 -2.60
CA ALA A 22 17.12 0.22 -3.22
C ALA A 22 15.67 -0.33 -3.31
N VAL A 23 14.64 0.50 -3.10
CA VAL A 23 13.24 0.05 -3.25
C VAL A 23 12.88 -0.28 -4.70
N GLN A 24 13.55 0.34 -5.67
CA GLN A 24 13.31 0.13 -7.11
C GLN A 24 13.55 -1.33 -7.53
N ASP A 25 14.62 -1.95 -7.00
CA ASP A 25 14.93 -3.36 -7.29
C ASP A 25 13.86 -4.30 -6.73
N ARG A 26 13.28 -3.94 -5.57
CA ARG A 26 12.19 -4.71 -4.93
C ARG A 26 10.86 -4.50 -5.65
N LEU A 27 10.55 -3.27 -6.09
CA LEU A 27 9.33 -2.94 -6.85
C LEU A 27 9.14 -3.83 -8.07
N ALA A 28 10.23 -4.18 -8.76
CA ALA A 28 10.19 -5.05 -9.94
C ALA A 28 9.60 -6.45 -9.66
N ALA A 29 9.59 -6.91 -8.41
CA ALA A 29 9.06 -8.21 -8.00
C ALA A 29 7.52 -8.22 -7.82
N PHE A 30 6.88 -7.06 -7.65
CA PHE A 30 5.47 -6.99 -7.25
C PHE A 30 4.51 -7.16 -8.43
N ARG A 31 4.70 -6.46 -9.56
CA ARG A 31 3.94 -6.65 -10.82
C ARG A 31 2.42 -6.88 -10.64
N GLY A 32 1.83 -6.24 -9.64
CA GLY A 32 0.42 -6.40 -9.26
C GLY A 32 0.03 -7.74 -8.61
N ARG A 33 0.97 -8.64 -8.28
CA ARG A 33 0.73 -9.92 -7.60
C ARG A 33 1.45 -9.97 -6.26
N CYS A 34 0.68 -9.90 -5.18
CA CYS A 34 1.23 -9.89 -3.83
C CYS A 34 0.18 -10.33 -2.79
N THR A 35 0.64 -10.61 -1.57
CA THR A 35 -0.22 -10.56 -0.39
C THR A 35 -0.18 -9.15 0.19
N VAL A 36 -1.35 -8.57 0.44
CA VAL A 36 -1.48 -7.25 1.05
C VAL A 36 -1.72 -7.44 2.54
N VAL A 37 -0.79 -6.98 3.37
CA VAL A 37 -0.96 -6.88 4.82
C VAL A 37 -1.41 -5.47 5.15
N ARG A 38 -2.66 -5.32 5.58
CA ARG A 38 -3.24 -4.03 5.96
C ARG A 38 -3.13 -3.87 7.47
N LEU A 39 -2.36 -2.89 7.89
CA LEU A 39 -2.32 -2.42 9.27
C LEU A 39 -3.61 -1.64 9.54
N ALA A 40 -4.47 -2.20 10.39
CA ALA A 40 -5.77 -1.67 10.73
C ALA A 40 -5.65 -0.53 11.77
N THR A 41 -4.87 0.50 11.44
CA THR A 41 -4.88 1.76 12.18
C THR A 41 -6.26 2.41 12.02
N LEU A 42 -7.05 2.37 13.09
CA LEU A 42 -8.39 2.95 13.19
C LEU A 42 -8.29 4.48 13.33
N ASP A 43 -7.95 5.19 12.26
CA ASP A 43 -7.64 6.62 12.41
C ASP A 43 -8.62 7.58 11.70
N ASN A 44 -9.75 7.13 11.17
CA ASN A 44 -10.84 8.06 10.86
C ASN A 44 -11.67 8.28 12.13
N GLU A 45 -11.23 9.19 13.00
CA GLU A 45 -11.88 9.53 14.28
C GLU A 45 -13.34 9.99 14.10
N VAL A 46 -13.72 10.43 12.89
CA VAL A 46 -15.07 10.91 12.56
C VAL A 46 -16.00 9.77 12.14
N LEU A 47 -15.48 8.75 11.43
CA LEU A 47 -16.30 7.67 10.84
C LEU A 47 -16.02 6.27 11.42
N GLY A 48 -14.98 6.12 12.26
CA GLY A 48 -14.58 4.82 12.82
C GLY A 48 -14.06 3.81 11.79
N VAL A 49 -13.70 4.25 10.58
CA VAL A 49 -13.16 3.39 9.50
C VAL A 49 -11.65 3.61 9.31
N PRO A 50 -10.86 2.62 8.90
CA PRO A 50 -9.43 2.84 8.69
C PRO A 50 -9.18 3.79 7.51
N ARG A 51 -8.16 4.65 7.60
CA ARG A 51 -7.80 5.67 6.59
C ARG A 51 -7.51 5.10 5.19
N TRP A 52 -7.36 3.79 5.09
CA TRP A 52 -7.13 3.03 3.86
C TRP A 52 -8.35 2.93 2.92
N TYR A 53 -9.55 3.35 3.34
CA TYR A 53 -10.81 3.10 2.60
C TYR A 53 -10.74 3.60 1.15
N THR A 54 -9.97 4.63 0.87
CA THR A 54 -9.75 5.21 -0.46
C THR A 54 -8.84 4.38 -1.38
N LEU A 55 -7.85 3.66 -0.83
CA LEU A 55 -7.05 2.68 -1.57
C LEU A 55 -7.91 1.45 -1.86
N GLN A 56 -8.75 1.07 -0.91
CA GLN A 56 -9.79 0.07 -1.13
C GLN A 56 -10.78 0.53 -2.21
N GLU A 57 -11.21 1.79 -2.23
CA GLU A 57 -12.08 2.32 -3.28
C GLU A 57 -11.40 2.33 -4.65
N ALA A 58 -10.12 2.68 -4.72
CA ALA A 58 -9.35 2.71 -5.98
C ALA A 58 -9.23 1.32 -6.62
N TRP A 59 -9.14 0.26 -5.82
CA TRP A 59 -9.10 -1.11 -6.33
C TRP A 59 -10.47 -1.78 -6.42
N ALA A 60 -11.52 -1.21 -5.85
CA ALA A 60 -12.83 -1.86 -5.71
C ALA A 60 -13.81 -1.40 -6.78
N GLU A 61 -13.44 -0.40 -7.58
CA GLU A 61 -14.25 0.06 -8.70
C GLU A 61 -14.42 -1.06 -9.73
N PRO A 62 -15.63 -1.64 -9.86
CA PRO A 62 -15.87 -2.79 -10.71
C PRO A 62 -15.59 -2.44 -12.18
N GLY A 63 -14.88 -3.32 -12.89
CA GLY A 63 -14.56 -3.14 -14.30
C GLY A 63 -13.36 -2.21 -14.60
N SER A 64 -12.77 -1.57 -13.59
CA SER A 64 -11.51 -0.82 -13.78
C SER A 64 -10.32 -1.78 -14.01
N ALA A 65 -9.31 -1.31 -14.77
CA ALA A 65 -8.09 -2.08 -14.99
C ALA A 65 -7.32 -2.37 -13.68
N THR A 66 -7.41 -1.45 -12.71
CA THR A 66 -6.87 -1.59 -11.36
C THR A 66 -7.56 -2.72 -10.61
N ALA A 67 -8.90 -2.74 -10.58
CA ALA A 67 -9.66 -3.82 -9.94
C ALA A 67 -9.38 -5.18 -10.58
N ALA A 68 -9.27 -5.25 -11.91
CA ALA A 68 -8.92 -6.49 -12.60
C ALA A 68 -7.52 -7.03 -12.19
N SER A 69 -6.58 -6.12 -11.90
CA SER A 69 -5.21 -6.50 -11.54
C SER A 69 -5.04 -6.83 -10.05
N TRP A 70 -5.87 -6.24 -9.17
CA TRP A 70 -5.69 -6.31 -7.72
C TRP A 70 -6.73 -7.16 -6.98
N SER A 71 -7.92 -7.39 -7.56
CA SER A 71 -8.99 -8.16 -6.90
C SER A 71 -8.63 -9.60 -6.54
N GLY A 72 -7.62 -10.17 -7.21
CA GLY A 72 -7.11 -11.52 -6.93
C GLY A 72 -6.05 -11.59 -5.81
N ASN A 73 -5.56 -10.46 -5.31
CA ASN A 73 -4.54 -10.45 -4.26
C ASN A 73 -5.15 -10.72 -2.87
N PRO A 74 -4.62 -11.67 -2.08
CA PRO A 74 -5.07 -11.87 -0.71
C PRO A 74 -4.83 -10.63 0.15
N VAL A 75 -5.82 -10.25 0.95
CA VAL A 75 -5.72 -9.13 1.89
C VAL A 75 -5.87 -9.64 3.32
N VAL A 76 -4.84 -9.42 4.14
CA VAL A 76 -4.81 -9.77 5.56
C VAL A 76 -4.89 -8.49 6.37
N ALA A 77 -5.94 -8.32 7.15
CA ALA A 77 -6.08 -7.20 8.08
C ALA A 77 -5.45 -7.55 9.43
N VAL A 78 -4.68 -6.62 10.00
CA VAL A 78 -3.96 -6.81 11.26
C VAL A 78 -4.13 -5.58 12.14
N GLY A 79 -4.73 -5.76 13.31
CA GLY A 79 -4.93 -4.73 14.32
C GLY A 79 -4.08 -4.94 15.56
N PRO A 80 -4.24 -4.08 16.58
CA PRO A 80 -3.42 -4.10 17.80
C PRO A 80 -3.62 -5.34 18.68
N SER A 81 -4.73 -6.05 18.53
CA SER A 81 -5.05 -7.26 19.30
C SER A 81 -4.66 -8.55 18.59
N ASP A 82 -4.21 -8.47 17.33
CA ASP A 82 -3.81 -9.62 16.54
C ASP A 82 -2.35 -10.01 16.82
N ASP A 83 -2.02 -11.26 16.55
CA ASP A 83 -0.65 -11.73 16.65
C ASP A 83 0.23 -11.06 15.56
N PRO A 84 1.33 -10.39 15.92
CA PRO A 84 2.23 -9.81 14.94
C PRO A 84 2.95 -10.84 14.07
N GLU A 85 3.09 -12.09 14.52
CA GLU A 85 3.70 -13.18 13.77
C GLU A 85 2.70 -13.80 12.78
N LEU A 86 2.51 -13.10 11.65
CA LEU A 86 1.64 -13.56 10.57
C LEU A 86 2.23 -14.77 9.85
N VAL A 87 1.43 -15.83 9.68
CA VAL A 87 1.78 -16.95 8.81
C VAL A 87 1.41 -16.60 7.37
N LEU A 88 2.37 -16.06 6.62
CA LEU A 88 2.21 -15.67 5.22
C LEU A 88 2.84 -16.70 4.27
N ALA A 89 2.31 -16.81 3.06
CA ALA A 89 2.94 -17.59 2.00
C ALA A 89 4.24 -16.90 1.55
N THR A 90 5.38 -17.35 2.08
CA THR A 90 6.69 -16.69 1.92
C THR A 90 7.23 -16.64 0.49
N GLY A 91 6.62 -17.39 -0.44
CA GLY A 91 6.94 -17.38 -1.87
C GLY A 91 6.29 -16.24 -2.67
N THR A 92 5.28 -15.56 -2.11
CA THR A 92 4.59 -14.44 -2.75
C THR A 92 5.11 -13.12 -2.18
N PRO A 93 5.37 -12.08 -3.00
CA PRO A 93 5.73 -10.76 -2.50
C PRO A 93 4.67 -10.21 -1.52
N VAL A 94 5.10 -9.48 -0.50
CA VAL A 94 4.20 -8.92 0.51
C VAL A 94 4.27 -7.39 0.50
N VAL A 95 3.12 -6.74 0.36
CA VAL A 95 2.99 -5.29 0.57
C VAL A 95 2.34 -5.07 1.92
N VAL A 96 3.07 -4.49 2.86
CA VAL A 96 2.50 -3.98 4.11
C VAL A 96 2.03 -2.55 3.87
N VAL A 97 0.79 -2.24 4.19
CA VAL A 97 0.22 -0.90 4.02
C VAL A 97 -0.34 -0.43 5.34
N GLY A 98 0.09 0.76 5.78
CA GLY A 98 -0.44 1.43 6.96
C GLY A 98 -0.28 2.94 6.87
N ALA A 99 -0.53 3.63 7.97
CA ALA A 99 -0.36 5.07 8.12
C ALA A 99 0.35 5.36 9.44
N ASP A 100 1.39 6.19 9.36
CA ASP A 100 2.27 6.56 10.48
C ASP A 100 2.83 5.29 11.18
N ASN A 101 3.41 4.38 10.37
CA ASN A 101 3.76 3.01 10.76
C ASN A 101 4.72 2.95 11.96
N ALA A 102 5.57 3.97 12.13
CA ALA A 102 6.51 4.04 13.22
C ALA A 102 5.89 4.50 14.54
N ALA A 103 4.68 5.06 14.57
CA ALA A 103 4.09 5.64 15.77
C ALA A 103 3.75 4.56 16.81
N ALA A 104 3.05 3.50 16.39
CA ALA A 104 2.57 2.48 17.29
C ALA A 104 3.52 1.28 17.38
N ARG A 105 3.74 0.78 18.61
CA ARG A 105 4.62 -0.38 18.85
C ARG A 105 4.15 -1.64 18.10
N TRP A 106 2.85 -1.92 18.13
CA TRP A 106 2.29 -3.10 17.48
C TRP A 106 2.53 -3.07 15.96
N THR A 107 2.40 -1.89 15.33
CA THR A 107 2.67 -1.72 13.90
C THR A 107 4.11 -2.05 13.55
N ARG A 108 5.06 -1.55 14.35
CA ARG A 108 6.49 -1.87 14.17
C ARG A 108 6.74 -3.36 14.31
N GLN A 109 6.13 -4.02 15.29
CA GLN A 109 6.27 -5.47 15.50
C GLN A 109 5.78 -6.28 14.28
N VAL A 110 4.63 -5.91 13.70
CA VAL A 110 4.12 -6.57 12.47
C VAL A 110 5.10 -6.35 11.30
N VAL A 111 5.55 -5.12 11.09
CA VAL A 111 6.50 -4.79 10.01
C VAL A 111 7.81 -5.57 10.17
N ASP A 112 8.35 -5.60 11.39
CA ASP A 112 9.59 -6.29 11.70
C ASP A 112 9.45 -7.80 11.50
N ALA A 113 8.33 -8.41 11.93
CA ALA A 113 8.05 -9.82 11.73
C ALA A 113 7.91 -10.19 10.23
N VAL A 114 7.19 -9.38 9.44
CA VAL A 114 7.05 -9.61 7.99
C VAL A 114 8.39 -9.47 7.28
N ARG A 115 9.19 -8.45 7.62
CA ARG A 115 10.54 -8.25 7.06
C ARG A 115 11.49 -9.40 7.43
N ALA A 116 11.36 -9.98 8.61
CA ALA A 116 12.20 -11.09 9.06
C ALA A 116 11.86 -12.42 8.36
N THR A 117 10.61 -12.61 7.92
CA THR A 117 10.09 -13.89 7.43
C THR A 117 9.92 -13.95 5.90
N CYS A 118 9.67 -12.82 5.26
CA CYS A 118 9.34 -12.75 3.84
C CYS A 118 10.52 -12.21 3.01
N ARG A 119 10.79 -12.86 1.87
CA ARG A 119 11.95 -12.52 1.01
C ARG A 119 11.79 -11.20 0.25
N SER A 120 10.56 -10.86 -0.13
CA SER A 120 10.22 -9.69 -0.92
C SER A 120 9.13 -8.90 -0.23
N VAL A 121 9.52 -7.83 0.47
CA VAL A 121 8.62 -6.98 1.25
C VAL A 121 8.77 -5.53 0.83
N LEU A 122 7.63 -4.87 0.64
CA LEU A 122 7.52 -3.42 0.57
C LEU A 122 6.62 -2.94 1.69
N VAL A 123 7.08 -1.96 2.45
CA VAL A 123 6.29 -1.29 3.47
C VAL A 123 5.88 0.08 2.95
N VAL A 124 4.58 0.30 2.87
CA VAL A 124 3.97 1.57 2.47
C VAL A 124 3.47 2.29 3.71
N ASP A 125 3.86 3.55 3.85
CA ASP A 125 3.32 4.46 4.84
C ASP A 125 2.55 5.58 4.14
N MET A 126 1.25 5.65 4.42
CA MET A 126 0.34 6.65 3.88
C MET A 126 0.09 7.84 4.82
N GLY A 127 0.76 7.86 5.97
CA GLY A 127 0.65 8.90 6.97
C GLY A 127 1.23 10.24 6.52
N GLY A 128 0.95 11.27 7.30
CA GLY A 128 1.45 12.63 7.02
C GLY A 128 2.92 12.81 7.41
N ARG A 129 3.45 11.96 8.30
CA ARG A 129 4.83 12.06 8.82
C ARG A 129 5.51 10.68 8.85
N PRO A 130 5.69 10.03 7.69
CA PRO A 130 6.30 8.71 7.61
C PRO A 130 7.75 8.74 8.07
N ASP A 131 8.14 7.75 8.89
CA ASP A 131 9.52 7.49 9.28
C ASP A 131 10.19 6.59 8.22
N PRO A 132 11.33 6.99 7.64
CA PRO A 132 12.01 6.20 6.60
C PRO A 132 12.46 4.81 7.07
N SER A 133 12.55 4.56 8.38
CA SER A 133 12.88 3.23 8.93
C SER A 133 11.72 2.23 8.77
N TYR A 134 10.48 2.73 8.71
CA TYR A 134 9.25 1.94 8.61
C TYR A 134 8.43 2.26 7.36
N ALA A 135 9.05 2.88 6.36
CA ALA A 135 8.46 3.18 5.07
C ALA A 135 9.47 2.97 3.94
N ASP A 136 9.24 1.95 3.12
CA ASP A 136 9.93 1.79 1.84
C ASP A 136 9.36 2.73 0.78
N ILE A 137 8.05 2.99 0.86
CA ILE A 137 7.32 3.96 0.05
C ILE A 137 6.50 4.83 1.01
N ALA A 138 6.74 6.13 0.97
CA ALA A 138 5.99 7.13 1.71
C ALA A 138 5.10 7.89 0.72
N THR A 139 3.78 7.80 0.87
CA THR A 139 2.85 8.46 -0.06
C THR A 139 2.46 9.86 0.39
N TYR A 140 2.65 10.21 1.67
CA TYR A 140 2.22 11.50 2.25
C TYR A 140 0.73 11.80 2.08
N GLY A 141 -0.08 10.76 1.95
CA GLY A 141 -1.52 10.88 1.74
C GLY A 141 -2.19 9.54 1.52
N PHE A 142 -3.43 9.46 1.97
CA PHE A 142 -4.28 8.27 1.91
C PHE A 142 -5.59 8.59 1.19
N ASP A 143 -5.61 9.50 0.21
CA ASP A 143 -6.81 9.72 -0.59
C ASP A 143 -6.87 8.78 -1.80
N ARG A 144 -7.98 8.83 -2.56
CA ARG A 144 -8.21 7.95 -3.71
C ARG A 144 -7.16 8.16 -4.82
N ARG A 145 -6.65 9.39 -4.97
CA ARG A 145 -5.62 9.73 -5.97
C ARG A 145 -4.29 9.08 -5.60
N HIS A 146 -3.89 9.17 -4.33
CA HIS A 146 -2.71 8.49 -3.80
C HIS A 146 -2.83 6.97 -3.90
N GLY A 147 -4.01 6.42 -3.57
CA GLY A 147 -4.32 5.01 -3.74
C GLY A 147 -4.14 4.54 -5.19
N ALA A 148 -4.74 5.25 -6.15
CA ALA A 148 -4.61 4.93 -7.58
C ALA A 148 -3.15 5.00 -8.08
N ALA A 149 -2.41 6.04 -7.71
CA ALA A 149 -1.00 6.19 -8.08
C ALA A 149 -0.11 5.08 -7.50
N LEU A 150 -0.32 4.70 -6.24
CA LEU A 150 0.38 3.59 -5.61
C LEU A 150 0.09 2.25 -6.30
N LEU A 151 -1.17 1.99 -6.66
CA LEU A 151 -1.55 0.77 -7.36
C LEU A 151 -0.95 0.72 -8.77
N GLY A 152 -0.89 1.85 -9.49
CA GLY A 152 -0.18 1.99 -10.76
C GLY A 152 1.30 1.61 -10.64
N LEU A 153 2.00 2.25 -9.71
CA LEU A 153 3.40 1.97 -9.39
C LEU A 153 3.65 0.49 -9.08
N LEU A 154 2.86 -0.12 -8.21
CA LEU A 154 3.03 -1.52 -7.79
C LEU A 154 2.66 -2.52 -8.90
N THR A 155 1.90 -2.08 -9.90
CA THR A 155 1.60 -2.83 -11.12
C THR A 155 2.71 -2.68 -12.18
N GLY A 156 3.55 -1.64 -12.05
CA GLY A 156 4.58 -1.27 -13.01
C GLY A 156 4.03 -0.47 -14.20
N ARG A 157 3.02 0.36 -13.95
CA ARG A 157 2.48 1.35 -14.88
C ARG A 157 2.81 2.75 -14.39
#